data_AF-A0A9R1UV60-F1
#
_entry.id   AF-A0A9R1UV60-F1
#
_cell.length_a   1.000
_cell.length_b   1.000
_cell.length_c   1.000
_cell.angle_alpha   90.00
_cell.angle_beta   90.00
_cell.angle_gamma   90.00
#
_symmetry.space_group_name_H-M   'P 1'
#
loop_
_entity.id
_entity.type
_entity.pdbx_description
1 polymer ?
#
loop_
_entity_poly.entity_id
_entity_poly.type
_entity_poly.pdbx_seq_one_letter_code
_entity_poly.pdbx_strand_id
1 'polypeptide(L)'
;MRKLFKTTEYNEYFWRCDTATTILEFEAVMVELRNYDIEAYQWLLKIPPHHWARSHFSGRAILDMLLNNLCEVFNSKLVKGRDKPIIRCLEFIREYLMKRVCNVMKVLNKCQGPITPTGTRILEANTTLASKYHAQSNRGQKYQVKGPWNDQHVVDMEKRECSCRKWELTGIPCKHVIGSLNEMVENNEKVGELYTYVHKVYWIYTWKEMYSFKVEPIKGRAMWPKSDCPITLVPPPHNKAIGMPKKKRRITVEERIEI
;
A
#
# COMPACT_ATOMS: atom_id res chain seq x y z
N MET A 1 3.99 -20.00 -1.37
CA MET A 1 4.96 -19.40 -2.32
C MET A 1 6.39 -19.88 -2.06
N ARG A 2 7.13 -19.36 -1.04
CA ARG A 2 8.55 -19.70 -0.74
C ARG A 2 8.93 -21.19 -0.55
N LYS A 3 7.95 -22.09 -0.47
CA LYS A 3 8.19 -23.54 -0.33
C LYS A 3 8.13 -24.30 -1.66
N LEU A 4 7.41 -23.79 -2.65
CA LEU A 4 7.13 -24.50 -3.92
C LEU A 4 7.90 -23.89 -5.10
N PHE A 5 7.96 -22.57 -5.19
CA PHE A 5 8.63 -21.84 -6.27
C PHE A 5 9.62 -20.85 -5.65
N LYS A 6 10.92 -21.07 -5.82
CA LYS A 6 11.99 -20.39 -5.06
C LYS A 6 12.91 -19.51 -5.90
N THR A 7 12.93 -19.67 -7.21
CA THR A 7 13.86 -18.93 -8.06
C THR A 7 13.42 -17.48 -8.24
N THR A 8 14.36 -16.63 -8.64
CA THR A 8 14.16 -15.21 -8.91
C THR A 8 13.14 -14.97 -10.02
N GLU A 9 13.11 -15.83 -11.02
CA GLU A 9 12.25 -15.76 -12.19
C GLU A 9 10.77 -15.92 -11.79
N TYR A 10 10.45 -16.87 -10.91
CA TYR A 10 9.07 -17.01 -10.41
C TYR A 10 8.61 -15.76 -9.66
N ASN A 11 9.48 -15.17 -8.82
CA ASN A 11 9.14 -13.94 -8.11
C ASN A 11 8.89 -12.79 -9.08
N GLU A 12 9.66 -12.71 -10.17
CA GLU A 12 9.46 -11.70 -11.21
C GLU A 12 8.12 -11.89 -11.94
N TYR A 13 7.78 -13.11 -12.38
CA TYR A 13 6.48 -13.38 -12.99
C TYR A 13 5.32 -13.06 -12.05
N PHE A 14 5.39 -13.52 -10.80
CA PHE A 14 4.34 -13.23 -9.82
C PHE A 14 4.22 -11.73 -9.53
N TRP A 15 5.34 -11.02 -9.43
CA TRP A 15 5.34 -9.57 -9.25
C TRP A 15 4.73 -8.85 -10.46
N ARG A 16 5.03 -9.29 -11.68
CA ARG A 16 4.44 -8.73 -12.90
C ARG A 16 2.94 -8.99 -12.97
N CYS A 17 2.47 -10.19 -12.59
CA CYS A 17 1.04 -10.48 -12.48
C CYS A 17 0.37 -9.61 -11.41
N ASP A 18 0.98 -9.50 -10.23
CA ASP A 18 0.44 -8.74 -9.09
C ASP A 18 0.33 -7.24 -9.42
N THR A 19 1.38 -6.70 -10.05
CA THR A 19 1.46 -5.26 -10.33
C THR A 19 0.73 -4.81 -11.58
N ALA A 20 0.37 -5.73 -12.48
CA ALA A 20 -0.41 -5.46 -13.69
C ALA A 20 -1.68 -4.68 -13.33
N THR A 21 -1.96 -3.62 -14.09
CA THR A 21 -3.05 -2.69 -13.78
C THR A 21 -4.29 -2.97 -14.60
N THR A 22 -4.12 -3.58 -15.77
CA THR A 22 -5.21 -3.99 -16.66
C THR A 22 -5.34 -5.50 -16.71
N ILE A 23 -6.55 -5.98 -17.05
CA ILE A 23 -6.79 -7.42 -17.25
C ILE A 23 -5.94 -7.95 -18.41
N LEU A 24 -5.79 -7.17 -19.48
CA LEU A 24 -4.99 -7.54 -20.64
C LEU A 24 -3.51 -7.75 -20.28
N GLU A 25 -2.91 -6.82 -19.52
CA GLU A 25 -1.53 -6.98 -19.02
C GLU A 25 -1.40 -8.23 -18.14
N PHE A 26 -2.36 -8.44 -17.24
CA PHE A 26 -2.36 -9.60 -16.35
C PHE A 26 -2.43 -10.92 -17.13
N GLU A 27 -3.34 -11.03 -18.10
CA GLU A 27 -3.50 -12.22 -18.93
C GLU A 27 -2.26 -12.49 -19.77
N ALA A 28 -1.64 -11.45 -20.34
CA ALA A 28 -0.38 -11.59 -21.08
C ALA A 28 0.73 -12.18 -20.20
N VAL A 29 0.92 -11.67 -18.98
CA VAL A 29 1.92 -12.21 -18.05
C VAL A 29 1.57 -13.63 -17.59
N MET A 30 0.28 -13.94 -17.39
CA MET A 30 -0.17 -15.29 -17.05
C MET A 30 0.12 -16.30 -18.18
N VAL A 31 0.02 -15.87 -19.44
CA VAL A 31 0.41 -16.70 -20.60
C VAL A 31 1.92 -16.91 -20.64
N GLU A 32 2.72 -15.87 -20.37
CA GLU A 32 4.17 -16.02 -20.27
C GLU A 32 4.56 -17.00 -19.16
N LEU A 33 3.94 -16.89 -17.99
CA LEU A 33 4.14 -17.83 -16.88
C LEU A 33 3.76 -19.26 -17.27
N ARG A 34 2.66 -19.45 -18.01
CA ARG A 34 2.26 -20.77 -18.51
C ARG A 34 3.30 -21.39 -19.45
N ASN A 35 3.88 -20.57 -20.33
CA ASN A 35 4.90 -21.01 -21.27
C ASN A 35 6.23 -21.32 -20.55
N TYR A 36 6.52 -20.61 -19.46
CA TYR A 36 7.68 -20.84 -18.62
C TYR A 36 7.53 -22.11 -17.76
N ASP A 37 6.42 -22.24 -17.04
CA ASP A 37 6.10 -23.40 -16.20
C ASP A 37 4.58 -23.55 -16.03
N ILE A 38 4.05 -24.64 -16.59
CA ILE A 38 2.64 -24.97 -16.52
C ILE A 38 2.18 -25.29 -15.09
N GLU A 39 3.03 -25.87 -14.25
CA GLU A 39 2.68 -26.21 -12.86
C GLU A 39 2.52 -24.95 -12.01
N ALA A 40 3.44 -23.98 -12.16
CA ALA A 40 3.34 -22.68 -11.52
C ALA A 40 2.08 -21.92 -11.95
N TYR A 41 1.77 -21.93 -13.24
CA TYR A 41 0.53 -21.36 -13.78
C TYR A 41 -0.72 -22.01 -13.16
N GLN A 42 -0.80 -23.34 -13.15
CA GLN A 42 -1.93 -24.08 -12.57
C GLN A 42 -2.06 -23.85 -11.06
N TRP A 43 -0.94 -23.70 -10.35
CA TRP A 43 -0.95 -23.34 -8.95
C TRP A 43 -1.52 -21.94 -8.73
N LEU A 44 -1.11 -20.97 -9.55
CA LEU A 44 -1.53 -19.58 -9.43
C LEU A 44 -3.01 -19.40 -9.77
N LEU A 45 -3.53 -20.13 -10.77
CA LEU A 45 -4.94 -20.14 -11.13
C LEU A 45 -5.89 -20.54 -10.00
N LYS A 46 -5.41 -21.37 -9.05
CA LYS A 46 -6.23 -21.79 -7.89
C LYS A 46 -6.53 -20.64 -6.93
N ILE A 47 -5.79 -19.53 -7.03
CA ILE A 47 -5.94 -18.37 -6.17
C ILE A 47 -6.72 -17.30 -6.95
N PRO A 48 -7.97 -16.97 -6.55
CA PRO A 48 -8.77 -15.99 -7.25
C PRO A 48 -8.05 -14.63 -7.39
N PRO A 49 -7.89 -14.08 -8.61
CA PRO A 49 -7.10 -12.87 -8.85
C PRO A 49 -7.55 -11.64 -8.07
N HIS A 50 -8.85 -11.50 -7.77
CA HIS A 50 -9.38 -10.37 -7.00
C HIS A 50 -8.85 -10.27 -5.56
N HIS A 51 -8.20 -11.32 -5.03
CA HIS A 51 -7.56 -11.28 -3.72
C HIS A 51 -6.14 -10.73 -3.73
N TRP A 52 -5.45 -10.72 -4.87
CA TRP A 52 -4.02 -10.46 -4.90
C TRP A 52 -3.55 -9.65 -6.10
N ALA A 53 -4.17 -9.76 -7.28
CA ALA A 53 -3.75 -9.05 -8.48
C ALA A 53 -4.41 -7.68 -8.60
N ARG A 54 -3.61 -6.63 -8.77
CA ARG A 54 -4.07 -5.25 -8.86
C ARG A 54 -5.05 -5.01 -10.01
N SER A 55 -4.88 -5.71 -11.12
CA SER A 55 -5.77 -5.67 -12.29
C SER A 55 -7.23 -6.03 -11.96
N HIS A 56 -7.49 -6.74 -10.87
CA HIS A 56 -8.83 -7.15 -10.46
C HIS A 56 -9.39 -6.33 -9.29
N PHE A 57 -8.64 -5.35 -8.78
CA PHE A 57 -9.13 -4.47 -7.73
C PHE A 57 -10.07 -3.41 -8.31
N SER A 58 -11.07 -3.01 -7.51
CA SER A 58 -12.08 -2.02 -7.91
C SER A 58 -11.60 -0.57 -7.86
N GLY A 59 -10.40 -0.30 -7.32
CA GLY A 59 -9.92 1.06 -7.05
C GLY A 59 -10.49 1.72 -5.79
N ARG A 60 -11.52 1.15 -5.16
CA ARG A 60 -12.16 1.72 -3.94
C ARG A 60 -11.17 1.98 -2.79
N ALA A 61 -10.17 1.13 -2.64
CA ALA A 61 -9.20 1.23 -1.54
C ALA A 61 -8.18 2.36 -1.74
N ILE A 62 -8.01 2.86 -2.97
CA ILE A 62 -7.02 3.88 -3.36
C ILE A 62 -5.66 3.57 -2.75
N LEU A 63 -5.00 2.53 -3.27
CA LEU A 63 -3.80 1.96 -2.66
C LEU A 63 -2.79 1.54 -3.73
N ASP A 64 -1.56 2.05 -3.60
CA ASP A 64 -0.42 1.63 -4.41
C ASP A 64 0.33 0.44 -3.80
N MET A 65 0.12 0.16 -2.50
CA MET A 65 0.75 -0.96 -1.79
C MET A 65 0.06 -2.30 -2.01
N LEU A 66 0.88 -3.35 -1.99
CA LEU A 66 0.46 -4.74 -2.03
C LEU A 66 0.31 -5.29 -0.60
N LEU A 67 -0.75 -6.10 -0.38
CA LEU A 67 -1.36 -6.37 0.93
C LEU A 67 -0.43 -6.99 1.99
N ASN A 68 0.66 -7.66 1.61
CA ASN A 68 1.55 -8.33 2.59
C ASN A 68 2.26 -7.33 3.52
N ASN A 69 2.56 -6.13 3.03
CA ASN A 69 3.40 -5.17 3.74
C ASN A 69 2.72 -4.65 5.01
N LEU A 70 1.39 -4.44 4.99
CA LEU A 70 0.66 -3.93 6.15
C LEU A 70 0.67 -4.92 7.32
N CYS A 71 0.42 -6.20 7.04
CA CYS A 71 0.43 -7.26 8.06
C CYS A 71 1.84 -7.47 8.63
N GLU A 72 2.87 -7.46 7.77
CA GLU A 72 4.25 -7.62 8.20
C GLU A 72 4.72 -6.46 9.08
N VAL A 73 4.44 -5.22 8.66
CA VAL A 73 4.75 -4.02 9.44
C VAL A 73 4.04 -4.08 10.79
N PHE A 74 2.74 -4.34 10.82
CA PHE A 74 1.98 -4.43 12.07
C PHE A 74 2.56 -5.49 13.02
N ASN A 75 2.75 -6.71 12.52
CA ASN A 75 3.31 -7.81 13.30
C ASN A 75 4.71 -7.47 13.84
N SER A 76 5.55 -6.81 13.03
CA SER A 76 6.90 -6.40 13.43
C SER A 76 6.90 -5.48 14.65
N LYS A 77 5.90 -4.58 14.78
CA LYS A 77 5.82 -3.63 15.89
C LYS A 77 5.41 -4.31 17.19
N LEU A 78 4.63 -5.38 17.10
CA LEU A 78 4.13 -6.11 18.26
C LEU A 78 5.06 -7.20 18.79
N VAL A 79 6.14 -7.56 18.07
CA VAL A 79 7.06 -8.66 18.45
C VAL A 79 7.56 -8.56 19.89
N LYS A 80 7.80 -7.35 20.40
CA LYS A 80 8.32 -7.13 21.76
C LYS A 80 7.26 -7.20 22.85
N GLY A 81 5.97 -7.04 22.51
CA GLY A 81 4.86 -6.97 23.48
C GLY A 81 3.92 -8.17 23.45
N ARG A 82 3.81 -8.87 22.31
CA ARG A 82 2.79 -9.93 22.09
C ARG A 82 2.96 -11.18 22.94
N ASP A 83 4.14 -11.42 23.49
CA ASP A 83 4.44 -12.57 24.35
C ASP A 83 4.39 -12.23 25.85
N LYS A 84 3.98 -11.01 26.19
CA LYS A 84 3.82 -10.58 27.58
C LYS A 84 2.39 -10.85 28.07
N PRO A 85 2.15 -10.92 29.40
CA PRO A 85 0.80 -10.95 29.95
C PRO A 85 -0.07 -9.84 29.37
N ILE A 86 -1.39 -10.09 29.24
CA ILE A 86 -2.32 -9.20 28.51
C ILE A 86 -2.18 -7.72 28.90
N ILE A 87 -2.08 -7.42 30.20
CA ILE A 87 -1.89 -6.06 30.71
C ILE A 87 -0.61 -5.43 30.17
N ARG A 88 0.51 -6.16 30.22
CA ARG A 88 1.80 -5.69 29.70
C ARG A 88 1.80 -5.55 28.17
N CYS A 89 1.07 -6.41 27.47
CA CYS A 89 0.88 -6.31 26.02
C CYS A 89 0.13 -5.03 25.65
N LEU A 90 -0.98 -4.75 26.35
CA LEU A 90 -1.78 -3.54 26.15
C LEU A 90 -1.01 -2.27 26.54
N GLU A 91 -0.25 -2.29 27.65
CA GLU A 91 0.64 -1.18 28.03
C GLU A 91 1.66 -0.89 26.92
N PHE A 92 2.28 -1.94 26.36
CA PHE A 92 3.24 -1.80 25.25
C PHE A 92 2.59 -1.19 23.99
N ILE A 93 1.39 -1.64 23.62
CA ILE A 93 0.65 -1.09 22.47
C ILE A 93 0.31 0.38 22.70
N ARG A 94 -0.17 0.73 23.90
CA ARG A 94 -0.51 2.10 24.28
C ARG A 94 0.71 3.03 24.19
N GLU A 95 1.84 2.64 24.78
CA GLU A 95 3.09 3.41 24.72
C GLU A 95 3.62 3.54 23.28
N TYR A 96 3.50 2.48 22.50
CA TYR A 96 3.85 2.51 21.08
C TYR A 96 2.99 3.53 20.31
N LEU A 97 1.67 3.52 20.51
CA LEU A 97 0.75 4.47 19.87
C LEU A 97 1.03 5.91 20.29
N MET A 98 1.24 6.17 21.58
CA MET A 98 1.65 7.50 22.08
C MET A 98 2.91 8.00 21.36
N LYS A 99 3.97 7.18 21.33
CA LYS A 99 5.23 7.52 20.64
C LYS A 99 5.01 7.71 19.14
N ARG A 100 4.17 6.88 18.52
CA ARG A 100 3.86 6.93 17.09
C ARG A 100 3.18 8.24 16.71
N VAL A 101 2.13 8.64 17.43
CA VAL A 101 1.42 9.90 17.20
C VAL A 101 2.38 11.09 17.30
N CYS A 102 3.17 11.17 18.38
CA CYS A 102 4.17 12.24 18.55
C CYS A 102 5.20 12.27 17.41
N ASN A 103 5.70 11.12 16.96
CA ASN A 103 6.66 11.06 15.86
C ASN A 103 6.05 11.46 14.52
N VAL A 104 4.80 11.05 14.25
CA VAL A 104 4.09 11.42 13.02
C VAL A 104 3.81 12.92 13.00
N MET A 105 3.40 13.51 14.13
CA MET A 105 3.21 14.96 14.22
C MET A 105 4.51 15.75 13.97
N LYS A 106 5.65 15.26 14.47
CA LYS A 106 6.97 15.85 14.15
C LYS A 106 7.30 15.81 12.66
N VAL A 107 6.90 14.75 11.96
CA VAL A 107 7.10 14.62 10.50
C VAL A 107 6.14 15.55 9.76
N LEU A 108 4.86 15.57 10.13
CA LEU A 108 3.83 16.44 9.56
C LEU A 108 4.22 17.92 9.66
N ASN A 109 4.75 18.36 10.79
CA ASN A 109 5.20 19.75 10.99
C ASN A 109 6.35 20.17 10.06
N LYS A 110 7.06 19.21 9.46
CA LYS A 110 8.14 19.47 8.48
C LYS A 110 7.67 19.33 7.04
N CYS A 111 6.48 18.79 6.81
CA CYS A 111 5.94 18.62 5.47
C CYS A 111 5.54 19.99 4.90
N GLN A 112 5.81 20.17 3.62
CA GLN A 112 5.46 21.37 2.86
C GLN A 112 4.49 21.01 1.74
N GLY A 113 3.67 21.97 1.34
CA GLY A 113 2.67 21.79 0.30
C GLY A 113 1.37 21.13 0.79
N PRO A 114 0.45 20.80 -0.14
CA PRO A 114 -0.88 20.29 0.20
C PRO A 114 -0.95 18.77 0.35
N ILE A 115 -0.05 18.02 -0.28
CA ILE A 115 -0.05 16.56 -0.34
C ILE A 115 1.17 15.94 0.37
N THR A 116 1.04 14.68 0.77
CA THR A 116 2.07 13.92 1.48
C THR A 116 3.35 13.83 0.66
N PRO A 117 4.55 13.77 1.30
CA PRO A 117 5.82 13.67 0.58
C PRO A 117 5.88 12.51 -0.42
N THR A 118 5.26 11.37 -0.10
CA THR A 118 5.14 10.23 -1.01
C THR A 118 4.28 10.57 -2.22
N GLY A 119 3.13 11.22 -2.02
CA GLY A 119 2.27 11.69 -3.10
C GLY A 119 2.99 12.70 -4.00
N THR A 120 3.69 13.68 -3.41
CA THR A 120 4.49 14.67 -4.15
C THR A 120 5.52 13.99 -5.06
N ARG A 121 6.33 13.08 -4.49
CA ARG A 121 7.37 12.36 -5.24
C ARG A 121 6.80 11.55 -6.41
N ILE A 122 5.67 10.87 -6.22
CA ILE A 122 5.02 10.10 -7.29
C ILE A 122 4.47 11.03 -8.36
N LEU A 123 3.83 12.12 -7.95
CA LEU A 123 3.25 13.11 -8.87
C LEU A 123 4.35 13.76 -9.73
N GLU A 124 5.46 14.19 -9.12
CA GLU A 124 6.63 14.75 -9.82
C GLU A 124 7.22 13.76 -10.83
N ALA A 125 7.39 12.49 -10.43
CA ALA A 125 7.87 11.45 -11.33
C ALA A 125 6.92 11.24 -12.52
N ASN A 126 5.61 11.24 -12.28
CA ASN A 126 4.62 11.15 -13.34
C ASN A 126 4.64 12.39 -14.25
N THR A 127 4.87 13.59 -13.72
CA THR A 127 5.04 14.82 -14.49
C THR A 127 6.25 14.75 -15.41
N THR A 128 7.40 14.29 -14.90
CA THR A 128 8.60 14.08 -15.73
C THR A 128 8.31 13.09 -16.86
N LEU A 129 7.63 11.99 -16.58
CA LEU A 129 7.26 11.01 -17.61
C LEU A 129 6.25 11.57 -18.63
N ALA A 130 5.31 12.41 -18.20
CA ALA A 130 4.27 12.99 -19.04
C ALA A 130 4.82 13.88 -20.16
N SER A 131 6.01 14.46 -19.99
CA SER A 131 6.69 15.23 -21.05
C SER A 131 6.93 14.47 -22.35
N LYS A 132 6.89 13.12 -22.30
CA LYS A 132 7.06 12.24 -23.47
C LYS A 132 5.74 11.87 -24.13
N TYR A 133 4.61 12.38 -23.63
CA TYR A 133 3.27 12.02 -24.08
C TYR A 133 2.60 13.21 -24.74
N HIS A 134 1.89 12.93 -25.83
CA HIS A 134 1.08 13.88 -26.55
C HIS A 134 -0.39 13.47 -26.41
N ALA A 135 -1.20 14.33 -25.83
CA ALA A 135 -2.65 14.14 -25.76
C ALA A 135 -3.35 14.81 -26.94
N GLN A 136 -4.50 14.28 -27.32
CA GLN A 136 -5.36 14.87 -28.34
C GLN A 136 -6.80 14.78 -27.86
N SER A 137 -7.44 15.95 -27.68
CA SER A 137 -8.85 16.03 -27.30
C SER A 137 -9.79 15.47 -28.37
N ASN A 138 -10.88 14.83 -27.94
CA ASN A 138 -12.01 14.49 -28.80
C ASN A 138 -13.05 15.61 -28.92
N ARG A 139 -12.69 16.85 -28.56
CA ARG A 139 -13.58 18.02 -28.38
C ARG A 139 -14.59 17.88 -27.23
N GLY A 140 -14.40 16.91 -26.34
CA GLY A 140 -15.15 16.72 -25.11
C GLY A 140 -14.20 16.46 -23.93
N GLN A 141 -14.62 15.64 -22.97
CA GLN A 141 -13.82 15.34 -21.77
C GLN A 141 -12.91 14.10 -21.91
N LYS A 142 -12.71 13.62 -23.15
CA LYS A 142 -11.87 12.45 -23.42
C LYS A 142 -10.67 12.80 -24.28
N TYR A 143 -9.55 12.20 -23.91
CA TYR A 143 -8.27 12.45 -24.54
C TYR A 143 -7.65 11.14 -24.99
N GLN A 144 -7.18 11.11 -26.24
CA GLN A 144 -6.30 10.07 -26.72
C GLN A 144 -4.86 10.49 -26.43
N VAL A 145 -4.15 9.72 -25.61
CA VAL A 145 -2.79 10.05 -25.19
C VAL A 145 -1.83 9.03 -25.79
N LYS A 146 -0.90 9.50 -26.61
CA LYS A 146 0.14 8.69 -27.26
C LYS A 146 1.49 8.97 -26.61
N GLY A 147 2.29 7.94 -26.43
CA GLY A 147 3.66 8.03 -25.96
C GLY A 147 4.60 7.08 -26.69
N PRO A 148 5.81 6.90 -26.16
CA PRO A 148 6.81 6.04 -26.78
C PRO A 148 6.39 4.56 -26.80
N TRP A 149 7.00 3.76 -27.67
CA TRP A 149 6.74 2.30 -27.80
C TRP A 149 5.27 1.92 -28.08
N ASN A 150 4.56 2.71 -28.87
CA ASN A 150 3.12 2.53 -29.15
C ASN A 150 2.25 2.51 -27.89
N ASP A 151 2.70 3.13 -26.79
CA ASP A 151 1.89 3.32 -25.60
C ASP A 151 0.75 4.30 -25.92
N GLN A 152 -0.49 3.80 -25.98
CA GLN A 152 -1.66 4.61 -26.28
C GLN A 152 -2.78 4.31 -25.28
N HIS A 153 -3.29 5.36 -24.66
CA HIS A 153 -4.34 5.27 -23.66
C HIS A 153 -5.42 6.32 -23.86
N VAL A 154 -6.64 5.96 -23.48
CA VAL A 154 -7.76 6.89 -23.32
C VAL A 154 -7.79 7.39 -21.89
N VAL A 155 -7.92 8.70 -21.72
CA VAL A 155 -8.20 9.38 -20.45
C VAL A 155 -9.60 9.99 -20.52
N ASP A 156 -10.40 9.78 -19.48
CA ASP A 156 -11.71 10.40 -19.29
C ASP A 156 -11.63 11.33 -18.06
N MET A 157 -11.61 12.64 -18.32
CA MET A 157 -11.43 13.65 -17.29
C MET A 157 -12.68 13.85 -16.43
N GLU A 158 -13.86 13.57 -16.98
CA GLU A 158 -15.15 13.68 -16.29
C GLU A 158 -15.29 12.55 -15.25
N LYS A 159 -15.02 11.32 -15.67
CA LYS A 159 -15.08 10.14 -14.80
C LYS A 159 -13.86 9.99 -13.90
N ARG A 160 -12.79 10.71 -14.19
CA ARG A 160 -11.46 10.58 -13.57
C ARG A 160 -10.86 9.19 -13.77
N GLU A 161 -10.99 8.68 -14.99
CA GLU A 161 -10.54 7.35 -15.37
C GLU A 161 -9.43 7.44 -16.40
N CYS A 162 -8.55 6.45 -16.38
CA CYS A 162 -7.57 6.26 -17.44
C CYS A 162 -7.57 4.78 -17.77
N SER A 163 -7.50 4.44 -19.05
CA SER A 163 -7.43 3.04 -19.50
C SER A 163 -6.20 2.28 -18.97
N CYS A 164 -5.15 2.96 -18.49
CA CYS A 164 -4.06 2.31 -17.74
C CYS A 164 -4.42 1.98 -16.27
N ARG A 165 -5.60 2.39 -15.81
CA ARG A 165 -6.20 2.17 -14.48
C ARG A 165 -5.45 2.72 -13.28
N LYS A 166 -4.23 3.25 -13.46
CA LYS A 166 -3.41 3.78 -12.37
C LYS A 166 -4.10 4.89 -11.59
N TRP A 167 -4.83 5.78 -12.26
CA TRP A 167 -5.50 6.89 -11.58
C TRP A 167 -6.62 6.39 -10.65
N GLU A 168 -7.41 5.42 -11.11
CA GLU A 168 -8.49 4.79 -10.35
C GLU A 168 -7.96 3.95 -9.17
N LEU A 169 -6.86 3.23 -9.40
CA LEU A 169 -6.29 2.29 -8.44
C LEU A 169 -5.48 2.98 -7.34
N THR A 170 -4.70 4.00 -7.73
CA THR A 170 -3.76 4.69 -6.82
C THR A 170 -4.27 6.05 -6.39
N GLY A 171 -5.27 6.63 -7.05
CA GLY A 171 -5.75 7.98 -6.76
C GLY A 171 -4.77 9.10 -7.10
N ILE A 172 -3.63 8.81 -7.73
CA ILE A 172 -2.67 9.81 -8.21
C ILE A 172 -2.76 9.87 -9.75
N PRO A 173 -2.86 11.06 -10.36
CA PRO A 173 -2.81 11.21 -11.81
C PRO A 173 -1.60 10.50 -12.41
N CYS A 174 -1.84 9.60 -13.35
CA CYS A 174 -0.76 8.94 -14.08
C CYS A 174 -0.19 9.88 -15.15
N LYS A 175 0.96 9.51 -15.72
CA LYS A 175 1.59 10.23 -16.83
C LYS A 175 0.64 10.57 -17.99
N HIS A 176 -0.34 9.71 -18.29
CA HIS A 176 -1.32 9.95 -19.35
C HIS A 176 -2.33 11.05 -18.99
N VAL A 177 -2.81 11.04 -17.74
CA VAL A 177 -3.72 12.07 -17.22
C VAL A 177 -3.01 13.41 -17.20
N ILE A 178 -1.74 13.46 -16.76
CA ILE A 178 -0.95 14.68 -16.77
C ILE A 178 -0.71 15.18 -18.20
N GLY A 179 -0.43 14.28 -19.15
CA GLY A 179 -0.35 14.66 -20.57
C GLY A 179 -1.65 15.28 -21.11
N SER A 180 -2.81 14.79 -20.65
CA SER A 180 -4.11 15.37 -21.00
C SER A 180 -4.29 16.76 -20.40
N LEU A 181 -3.89 16.94 -19.13
CA LEU A 181 -3.90 18.25 -18.46
C LEU A 181 -2.99 19.27 -19.14
N ASN A 182 -1.83 18.84 -19.65
CA ASN A 182 -0.94 19.72 -20.39
C ASN A 182 -1.58 20.22 -21.69
N GLU A 183 -2.24 19.33 -22.44
CA GLU A 183 -2.96 19.72 -23.67
C GLU A 183 -4.10 20.69 -23.37
N MET A 184 -4.84 20.49 -22.28
CA MET A 184 -5.87 21.42 -21.84
C MET A 184 -5.30 22.81 -21.58
N VAL A 185 -4.12 22.91 -20.95
CA VAL A 185 -3.41 24.19 -20.73
C VAL A 185 -3.00 24.83 -22.06
N GLU A 186 -2.45 24.05 -23.00
CA GLU A 186 -2.07 24.53 -24.34
C GLU A 186 -3.27 25.07 -25.13
N ASN A 187 -4.44 24.47 -24.95
CA ASN A 187 -5.71 24.90 -25.54
C ASN A 187 -6.40 26.06 -24.78
N ASN A 188 -5.74 26.65 -23.77
CA ASN A 188 -6.27 27.71 -22.91
C ASN A 188 -7.52 27.31 -22.12
N GLU A 189 -7.69 26.02 -21.83
CA GLU A 189 -8.74 25.54 -20.94
C GLU A 189 -8.39 25.81 -19.48
N LYS A 190 -9.41 25.93 -18.63
CA LYS A 190 -9.22 26.18 -17.20
C LYS A 190 -8.79 24.90 -16.48
N VAL A 191 -7.51 24.82 -16.16
CA VAL A 191 -6.92 23.70 -15.41
C VAL A 191 -6.55 24.15 -13.99
N GLY A 192 -7.00 23.40 -12.97
CA GLY A 192 -6.60 23.62 -11.58
C GLY A 192 -5.15 23.19 -11.32
N GLU A 193 -4.62 23.51 -10.13
CA GLU A 193 -3.29 23.05 -9.75
C GLU A 193 -3.20 21.51 -9.76
N LEU A 194 -2.07 20.96 -10.18
CA LEU A 194 -1.95 19.52 -10.45
C LEU A 194 -2.31 18.63 -9.25
N TYR A 195 -1.99 19.06 -8.03
CA TYR A 195 -2.33 18.30 -6.81
C TYR A 195 -3.84 18.20 -6.56
N THR A 196 -4.67 19.05 -7.17
CA THR A 196 -6.13 19.00 -7.00
C THR A 196 -6.77 17.76 -7.63
N TYR A 197 -6.05 17.11 -8.57
CA TYR A 197 -6.43 15.85 -9.19
C TYR A 197 -5.99 14.62 -8.38
N VAL A 198 -5.24 14.82 -7.29
CA VAL A 198 -4.82 13.76 -6.38
C VAL A 198 -5.91 13.47 -5.35
N HIS A 199 -6.19 12.19 -5.12
CA HIS A 199 -7.17 11.73 -4.16
C HIS A 199 -6.87 12.20 -2.73
N LYS A 200 -7.92 12.54 -1.98
CA LYS A 200 -7.83 13.13 -0.63
C LYS A 200 -7.02 12.30 0.38
N VAL A 201 -6.88 11.00 0.16
CA VAL A 201 -6.06 10.12 1.02
C VAL A 201 -4.59 10.56 1.10
N TYR A 202 -4.07 11.22 0.06
CA TYR A 202 -2.70 11.74 0.03
C TYR A 202 -2.59 13.18 0.51
N TRP A 203 -3.64 13.80 1.02
CA TRP A 203 -3.55 15.18 1.51
C TRP A 203 -2.94 15.21 2.89
N ILE A 204 -2.06 16.19 3.15
CA ILE A 204 -1.48 16.41 4.48
C ILE A 204 -2.58 16.67 5.51
N TYR A 205 -3.65 17.37 5.10
CA TYR A 205 -4.84 17.56 5.91
C TYR A 205 -5.43 16.21 6.39
N THR A 206 -5.73 15.29 5.47
CA THR A 206 -6.27 13.96 5.83
C THR A 206 -5.31 13.17 6.72
N TRP A 207 -4.00 13.26 6.45
CA TRP A 207 -3.00 12.59 7.28
C TRP A 207 -2.97 13.16 8.70
N LYS A 208 -3.08 14.49 8.84
CA LYS A 208 -3.16 15.17 10.14
C LYS A 208 -4.42 14.77 10.91
N GLU A 209 -5.57 14.71 10.24
CA GLU A 209 -6.83 14.27 10.86
C GLU A 209 -6.74 12.84 11.40
N MET A 210 -6.12 11.92 10.66
CA MET A 210 -5.91 10.53 11.11
C MET A 210 -5.12 10.47 12.44
N TYR A 211 -4.14 11.34 12.62
CA TYR A 211 -3.27 11.36 13.81
C TYR A 211 -3.63 12.47 14.82
N SER A 212 -4.83 13.05 14.71
CA SER A 212 -5.31 14.10 15.61
C SER A 212 -5.65 13.59 17.03
N PHE A 213 -5.87 12.28 17.17
CA PHE A 213 -6.21 11.65 18.44
C PHE A 213 -5.05 11.69 19.44
N LYS A 214 -5.40 11.68 20.72
CA LYS A 214 -4.46 11.62 21.83
C LYS A 214 -4.64 10.31 22.58
N VAL A 215 -3.54 9.75 23.05
CA VAL A 215 -3.55 8.59 23.94
C VAL A 215 -3.11 9.08 25.31
N GLU A 216 -4.05 9.12 26.24
CA GLU A 216 -3.81 9.68 27.56
C GLU A 216 -2.78 8.86 28.36
N PRO A 217 -1.91 9.51 29.14
CA PRO A 217 -1.03 8.83 30.06
C PRO A 217 -1.84 8.18 31.18
N ILE A 218 -1.34 7.05 31.68
CA ILE A 218 -1.93 6.37 32.83
C ILE A 218 -0.97 6.45 34.01
N LYS A 219 -1.53 6.43 35.22
CA LYS A 219 -0.74 6.32 36.45
C LYS A 219 0.02 4.98 36.47
N GLY A 220 1.09 4.89 37.26
CA GLY A 220 1.80 3.63 37.47
C GLY A 220 0.98 2.62 38.28
N ARG A 221 1.35 1.33 38.19
CA ARG A 221 0.63 0.21 38.83
C ARG A 221 0.36 0.38 40.32
N ALA A 222 1.26 1.05 41.05
CA ALA A 222 1.11 1.33 42.48
C ALA A 222 -0.10 2.25 42.79
N MET A 223 -0.59 3.00 41.80
CA MET A 223 -1.69 3.96 41.92
C MET A 223 -2.95 3.51 41.18
N TRP A 224 -2.99 2.28 40.67
CA TRP A 224 -4.18 1.76 39.99
C TRP A 224 -5.29 1.46 41.00
N PRO A 225 -6.56 1.72 40.65
CA PRO A 225 -7.68 1.29 41.50
C PRO A 225 -7.63 -0.23 41.67
N LYS A 226 -7.94 -0.70 42.88
CA LYS A 226 -8.12 -2.12 43.12
C LYS A 226 -9.36 -2.59 42.35
N SER A 227 -9.31 -3.79 41.80
CA SER A 227 -10.46 -4.37 41.11
C SER A 227 -11.53 -4.74 42.15
N ASP A 228 -12.77 -4.35 41.89
CA ASP A 228 -13.94 -4.77 42.69
C ASP A 228 -14.42 -6.19 42.34
N CYS A 229 -13.66 -6.91 41.50
CA CYS A 229 -13.99 -8.29 41.15
C CYS A 229 -14.00 -9.16 42.42
N PRO A 230 -15.15 -9.75 42.79
CA PRO A 230 -15.26 -10.57 43.99
C PRO A 230 -14.54 -11.92 43.85
N ILE A 231 -14.16 -12.29 42.61
CA ILE A 231 -13.48 -13.54 42.31
C ILE A 231 -11.98 -13.35 42.47
N THR A 232 -11.37 -14.14 43.35
CA THR A 232 -9.92 -14.25 43.42
C THR A 232 -9.41 -14.95 42.16
N LEU A 233 -8.79 -14.19 41.26
CA LEU A 233 -8.13 -14.76 40.08
C LEU A 233 -6.91 -15.56 40.52
N VAL A 234 -7.03 -16.88 40.53
CA VAL A 234 -5.90 -17.79 40.70
C VAL A 234 -5.14 -17.94 39.38
N PRO A 235 -3.79 -18.03 39.41
CA PRO A 235 -3.03 -18.26 38.19
C PRO A 235 -3.49 -19.57 37.54
N PRO A 236 -3.61 -19.61 36.20
CA PRO A 236 -3.95 -20.85 35.52
C PRO A 236 -2.93 -21.93 35.86
N PRO A 237 -3.34 -23.20 35.97
CA PRO A 237 -2.42 -24.32 36.21
C PRO A 237 -1.28 -24.27 35.20
N HIS A 238 -0.04 -24.40 35.69
CA HIS A 238 1.12 -24.37 34.82
C HIS A 238 1.16 -25.65 33.97
N ASN A 239 0.60 -25.58 32.77
CA ASN A 239 0.74 -26.62 31.76
C ASN A 239 2.04 -26.38 30.99
N LYS A 240 2.93 -27.38 30.95
CA LYS A 240 4.08 -27.36 30.03
C LYS A 240 3.54 -27.23 28.62
N ALA A 241 3.73 -26.07 27.98
CA ALA A 241 3.28 -25.85 26.61
C ALA A 241 3.98 -26.85 25.68
N ILE A 242 3.23 -27.85 25.20
CA ILE A 242 3.69 -28.77 24.17
C ILE A 242 3.89 -27.93 22.90
N GLY A 243 5.15 -27.70 22.53
CA GLY A 243 5.51 -27.16 21.22
C GLY A 243 5.18 -25.67 21.00
N MET A 244 5.43 -24.77 21.97
CA MET A 244 5.31 -23.34 21.72
C MET A 244 6.20 -22.93 20.51
N PRO A 245 5.64 -22.35 19.43
CA PRO A 245 6.41 -21.98 18.25
C PRO A 245 7.52 -21.00 18.60
N LYS A 246 8.72 -21.19 18.01
CA LYS A 246 9.89 -20.37 18.31
C LYS A 246 9.62 -18.89 17.99
N LYS A 247 10.02 -17.99 18.92
CA LYS A 247 9.81 -16.53 18.82
C LYS A 247 10.44 -15.89 17.59
N LYS A 248 11.54 -16.45 17.09
CA LYS A 248 12.19 -16.07 15.83
C LYS A 248 11.95 -17.17 14.80
N ARG A 249 11.63 -16.77 13.56
CA ARG A 249 11.72 -17.65 12.38
C ARG A 249 13.15 -18.18 12.31
N ARG A 250 13.34 -19.45 11.95
CA ARG A 250 14.67 -19.97 11.58
C ARG A 250 15.14 -19.19 10.36
N ILE A 251 16.21 -18.42 10.54
CA ILE A 251 16.99 -17.80 9.46
C ILE A 251 17.54 -18.98 8.64
N THR A 252 17.32 -18.96 7.32
CA THR A 252 17.87 -20.03 6.46
C THR A 252 19.38 -19.87 6.33
N VAL A 253 20.09 -20.90 5.86
CA VAL A 253 21.55 -20.85 5.75
C VAL A 253 21.98 -19.74 4.77
N GLU A 254 21.16 -19.45 3.76
CA GLU A 254 21.42 -18.36 2.81
C GLU A 254 21.32 -16.97 3.46
N GLU A 255 20.30 -16.74 4.31
CA GLU A 255 20.11 -15.47 5.04
C GLU A 255 21.21 -15.21 6.11
N ARG A 256 22.10 -16.17 6.40
CA ARG A 256 23.26 -16.02 7.31
C ARG A 256 24.53 -15.55 6.64
N ILE A 257 24.63 -15.65 5.31
CA ILE A 257 25.86 -15.36 4.56
C ILE A 257 25.94 -13.86 4.20
N GLU A 258 24.83 -13.12 4.31
CA GLU A 258 24.74 -11.68 4.01
C GLU A 258 24.72 -10.75 5.25
N ILE A 259 25.20 -11.23 6.41
CA ILE A 259 25.47 -10.40 7.60
C ILE A 259 26.97 -10.37 7.86
#